data_AF-A0A1V4RVB5-F1
#
_entry.id   AF-A0A1V4RVB5-F1
#
_cell.length_a   1.000
_cell.length_b   1.000
_cell.length_c   1.000
_cell.angle_alpha   90.00
_cell.angle_beta   90.00
_cell.angle_gamma   90.00
#
_symmetry.space_group_name_H-M   'P 1'
#
loop_
_entity.id
_entity.type
_entity.pdbx_description
1 polymer ?
#
loop_
_entity_poly.entity_id
_entity_poly.type
_entity_poly.pdbx_seq_one_letter_code
_entity_poly.pdbx_strand_id
1 'polypeptide(L)'
;MSIIFMSPDEISEYMVFRLSSSRSPKEVKLLHLEWAVVTQLDGEKSVGEIAGILSLSKSEAKEIFSNLTNEGLLDLVNLSRSEHYLPAEIFDNIEYELTLVMGPVASILLEDVLQEMGKTRDKFDRASLGIMIDFLTNHISNPDKQYQFQKNILSKIKDYILAR
;
A
#
# COMPACT_ATOMS: atom_id res chain seq x y z
N MET A 1 5.29 -13.65 -28.86
CA MET A 1 4.90 -13.27 -27.49
C MET A 1 6.14 -13.39 -26.63
N SER A 2 6.71 -12.26 -26.21
CA SER A 2 8.03 -12.20 -25.60
C SER A 2 7.99 -12.62 -24.14
N ILE A 3 8.98 -13.37 -23.69
CA ILE A 3 9.23 -13.63 -22.26
C ILE A 3 9.64 -12.29 -21.66
N ILE A 4 8.91 -11.82 -20.66
CA ILE A 4 9.37 -10.69 -19.86
C ILE A 4 10.39 -11.28 -18.90
N PHE A 5 11.67 -11.08 -19.20
CA PHE A 5 12.72 -11.37 -18.25
C PHE A 5 12.81 -10.21 -17.27
N MET A 6 12.84 -10.50 -15.98
CA MET A 6 13.08 -9.54 -14.92
C MET A 6 14.24 -10.01 -14.06
N SER A 7 15.22 -9.14 -13.86
CA SER A 7 16.25 -9.32 -12.84
C SER A 7 15.69 -9.07 -11.43
N PRO A 8 16.31 -9.61 -10.37
CA PRO A 8 15.87 -9.35 -8.98
C PRO A 8 15.82 -7.86 -8.62
N ASP A 9 16.68 -7.04 -9.22
CA ASP A 9 16.70 -5.59 -8.99
C ASP A 9 15.47 -4.89 -9.57
N GLU A 10 14.89 -5.44 -10.64
CA GLU A 10 13.66 -4.93 -11.27
C GLU A 10 12.40 -5.34 -10.49
N ILE A 11 12.46 -6.37 -9.65
CA ILE A 11 11.34 -6.76 -8.79
C ILE A 11 11.18 -5.73 -7.67
N SER A 12 10.04 -5.04 -7.69
CA SER A 12 9.63 -4.11 -6.63
C SER A 12 8.73 -4.82 -5.61
N GLU A 13 8.82 -4.43 -4.33
CA GLU A 13 7.96 -4.97 -3.27
C GLU A 13 6.47 -4.72 -3.53
N TYR A 14 6.18 -3.79 -4.42
CA TYR A 14 4.81 -3.43 -4.74
C TYR A 14 4.31 -4.12 -6.00
N MET A 15 5.09 -4.91 -6.73
CA MET A 15 4.54 -5.61 -7.90
C MET A 15 3.50 -6.65 -7.49
N VAL A 16 2.47 -6.83 -8.31
CA VAL A 16 1.46 -7.88 -8.14
C VAL A 16 1.57 -8.86 -9.29
N PHE A 17 1.73 -10.12 -8.94
CA PHE A 17 1.83 -11.21 -9.90
C PHE A 17 0.62 -12.13 -9.80
N ARG A 18 0.36 -12.84 -10.89
CA ARG A 18 -0.55 -13.99 -10.92
C ARG A 18 0.13 -15.15 -11.63
N LEU A 19 -0.40 -16.36 -11.43
CA LEU A 19 -0.02 -17.51 -12.25
C LEU A 19 -0.35 -17.26 -13.72
N SER A 20 0.59 -17.59 -14.60
CA SER A 20 0.39 -17.43 -16.04
C SER A 20 -0.66 -18.40 -16.55
N SER A 21 -1.77 -17.87 -17.07
CA SER A 21 -2.83 -18.66 -17.71
C SER A 21 -2.46 -19.14 -19.11
N SER A 22 -1.42 -18.54 -19.69
CA SER A 22 -0.96 -18.77 -21.07
C SER A 22 0.03 -19.92 -21.19
N ARG A 23 0.59 -20.38 -20.07
CA ARG A 23 1.65 -21.38 -20.03
C ARG A 23 1.38 -22.33 -18.88
N SER A 24 0.90 -23.53 -19.21
CA SER A 24 0.80 -24.64 -18.27
C SER A 24 1.94 -25.62 -18.61
N PRO A 25 3.09 -25.57 -17.92
CA PRO A 25 4.11 -26.58 -18.11
C PRO A 25 3.54 -27.93 -17.69
N LYS A 26 3.89 -28.99 -18.43
CA LYS A 26 3.43 -30.36 -18.11
C LYS A 26 3.89 -30.83 -16.72
N GLU A 27 5.06 -30.35 -16.28
CA GLU A 27 5.62 -30.63 -14.96
C GLU A 27 6.56 -29.48 -14.59
N VAL A 28 6.42 -28.96 -13.37
CA VAL A 28 7.28 -27.91 -12.82
C VAL A 28 7.84 -28.42 -11.50
N LYS A 29 9.15 -28.35 -11.32
CA LYS A 29 9.80 -28.64 -10.05
C LYS A 29 10.00 -27.33 -9.31
N LEU A 30 9.18 -27.11 -8.29
CA LEU A 30 9.27 -25.94 -7.43
C LEU A 30 9.97 -26.30 -6.13
N LEU A 31 10.87 -25.43 -5.70
CA LEU A 31 11.43 -25.45 -4.36
C LEU A 31 10.33 -25.15 -3.33
N HIS A 32 10.59 -25.47 -2.06
CA HIS A 32 9.61 -25.30 -1.00
C HIS A 32 9.09 -23.86 -0.88
N LEU A 33 9.99 -22.88 -0.96
CA LEU A 33 9.64 -21.46 -0.87
C LEU A 33 8.93 -20.93 -2.12
N GLU A 34 9.32 -21.40 -3.30
CA GLU A 34 8.64 -21.07 -4.56
C GLU A 34 7.19 -21.56 -4.56
N TRP A 35 6.97 -22.80 -4.09
CA TRP A 35 5.63 -23.33 -3.89
C TRP A 35 4.82 -22.50 -2.89
N ALA A 36 5.43 -22.15 -1.75
CA ALA A 36 4.78 -21.31 -0.75
C ALA A 36 4.35 -19.95 -1.34
N VAL A 37 5.23 -19.29 -2.11
CA VAL A 37 4.89 -18.05 -2.83
C VAL A 37 3.73 -18.28 -3.79
N VAL A 38 3.78 -19.32 -4.61
CA VAL A 38 2.70 -19.66 -5.57
C VAL A 38 1.35 -19.81 -4.86
N THR A 39 1.31 -20.43 -3.67
CA THR A 39 0.05 -20.60 -2.93
C THR A 39 -0.55 -19.29 -2.37
N GLN A 40 0.25 -18.23 -2.27
CA GLN A 40 -0.22 -16.92 -1.78
C GLN A 40 -0.74 -16.00 -2.90
N LEU A 41 -0.45 -16.33 -4.16
CA LEU A 41 -0.85 -15.54 -5.32
C LEU A 41 -2.37 -15.57 -5.52
N ASP A 42 -2.99 -14.42 -5.36
CA ASP A 42 -4.41 -14.18 -5.65
C ASP A 42 -4.61 -13.13 -6.75
N GLY A 43 -3.51 -12.55 -7.27
CA GLY A 43 -3.55 -11.45 -8.22
C GLY A 43 -3.88 -10.09 -7.60
N GLU A 44 -3.89 -9.97 -6.27
CA GLU A 44 -4.10 -8.72 -5.52
C GLU A 44 -2.93 -8.41 -4.58
N LYS A 45 -2.40 -9.42 -3.87
CA LYS A 45 -1.27 -9.26 -2.96
C LYS A 45 0.01 -8.91 -3.72
N SER A 46 0.71 -7.93 -3.19
CA SER A 46 2.04 -7.52 -3.65
C SER A 46 3.14 -8.50 -3.23
N VAL A 47 4.30 -8.40 -3.88
CA VAL A 47 5.54 -9.10 -3.50
C VAL A 47 5.86 -8.88 -2.02
N GLY A 48 5.71 -7.66 -1.50
CA GLY A 48 6.01 -7.28 -0.13
C GLY A 48 5.02 -7.87 0.87
N GLU A 49 3.73 -7.87 0.55
CA GLU A 49 2.70 -8.52 1.38
C GLU A 49 2.95 -10.04 1.47
N ILE A 50 3.25 -10.68 0.35
CA ILE A 50 3.58 -12.11 0.31
C ILE A 50 4.87 -12.39 1.08
N ALA A 51 5.90 -11.55 0.93
CA ALA A 51 7.14 -11.65 1.68
C ALA A 51 6.89 -11.53 3.19
N GLY A 52 6.05 -10.59 3.61
CA GLY A 52 5.67 -10.43 5.02
C GLY A 52 4.95 -11.65 5.59
N ILE A 53 3.98 -12.21 4.86
CA ILE A 53 3.24 -13.42 5.28
C ILE A 53 4.19 -14.61 5.44
N LEU A 54 5.12 -14.78 4.50
CA LEU A 54 6.05 -15.91 4.48
C LEU A 54 7.33 -15.66 5.30
N SER A 55 7.44 -14.49 5.96
CA SER A 55 8.64 -14.05 6.69
C SER A 55 9.93 -14.10 5.85
N LEU A 56 9.82 -13.78 4.56
CA LEU A 56 10.94 -13.70 3.62
C LEU A 56 11.63 -12.33 3.73
N SER A 57 12.95 -12.31 3.57
CA SER A 57 13.66 -11.06 3.35
C SER A 57 13.32 -10.46 1.98
N LYS A 58 13.56 -9.15 1.81
CA LYS A 58 13.35 -8.47 0.52
C LYS A 58 14.18 -9.09 -0.60
N SER A 59 15.42 -9.53 -0.30
CA SER A 59 16.30 -10.16 -1.28
C SER A 59 15.77 -11.52 -1.72
N GLU A 60 15.34 -12.36 -0.77
CA GLU A 60 14.77 -13.68 -1.07
C GLU A 60 13.50 -13.57 -1.90
N ALA A 61 12.61 -12.64 -1.52
CA ALA A 61 11.39 -12.41 -2.29
C ALA A 61 11.71 -12.00 -3.74
N LYS A 62 12.59 -11.01 -3.92
CA LYS A 62 13.01 -10.55 -5.27
C LYS A 62 13.58 -11.68 -6.12
N GLU A 63 14.44 -12.51 -5.53
CA GLU A 63 15.05 -13.66 -6.22
C GLU A 63 13.99 -14.70 -6.64
N ILE A 64 13.10 -15.09 -5.72
CA ILE A 64 12.03 -16.06 -6.00
C ILE A 64 11.10 -15.54 -7.11
N PHE A 65 10.61 -14.31 -7.00
CA PHE A 65 9.71 -13.74 -8.00
C PHE A 65 10.41 -13.58 -9.37
N SER A 66 11.67 -13.14 -9.40
CA SER A 66 12.47 -13.07 -10.63
C SER A 66 12.58 -14.44 -11.29
N ASN A 67 12.94 -15.48 -10.55
CA ASN A 67 13.08 -16.84 -11.07
C ASN A 67 11.75 -17.37 -11.65
N LEU A 68 10.66 -17.27 -10.89
CA LEU A 68 9.34 -17.75 -11.33
C LEU A 68 8.81 -16.97 -12.54
N THR A 69 9.07 -15.67 -12.63
CA THR A 69 8.75 -14.85 -13.82
C THR A 69 9.59 -15.28 -15.03
N ASN A 70 10.89 -15.49 -14.85
CA ASN A 70 11.81 -15.89 -15.91
C ASN A 70 11.52 -17.31 -16.44
N GLU A 71 10.99 -18.20 -15.58
CA GLU A 71 10.45 -19.50 -15.96
C GLU A 71 9.09 -19.41 -16.68
N GLY A 72 8.50 -18.22 -16.74
CA GLY A 72 7.21 -17.97 -17.37
C GLY A 72 6.02 -18.50 -16.58
N LEU A 73 6.19 -18.71 -15.27
CA LEU A 73 5.13 -19.17 -14.37
C LEU A 73 4.28 -18.02 -13.85
N LEU A 74 4.85 -16.81 -13.80
CA LEU A 74 4.18 -15.61 -13.32
C LEU A 74 4.00 -14.57 -14.43
N ASP A 75 2.81 -14.01 -14.49
CA ASP A 75 2.53 -12.80 -15.26
C ASP A 75 2.45 -11.62 -14.28
N LEU A 76 3.12 -10.52 -14.61
CA LEU A 76 2.91 -9.23 -13.92
C LEU A 76 1.51 -8.72 -14.27
N VAL A 77 0.68 -8.53 -13.24
CA VAL A 77 -0.67 -7.99 -13.39
C VAL A 77 -0.62 -6.48 -13.41
N ASN A 78 0.01 -5.90 -12.38
CA ASN A 78 0.13 -4.46 -12.18
C ASN A 78 1.18 -4.16 -11.09
N LEU A 79 1.47 -2.89 -10.88
CA LEU A 79 1.95 -2.41 -9.59
C LEU A 79 0.76 -2.42 -8.60
N SER A 80 0.97 -2.97 -7.42
CA SER A 80 0.03 -2.97 -6.29
C SER A 80 -0.32 -1.54 -5.96
N ARG A 81 -1.59 -1.34 -5.60
CA ARG A 81 -2.05 -0.07 -5.04
C ARG A 81 -1.34 0.28 -3.72
N SER A 82 -0.59 -0.64 -3.11
CA SER A 82 0.12 -0.40 -1.86
C SER A 82 1.27 0.63 -1.93
N GLU A 83 1.92 0.90 -3.08
CA GLU A 83 2.82 2.08 -3.20
C GLU A 83 2.10 3.38 -2.89
N HIS A 84 0.81 3.39 -3.19
CA HIS A 84 -0.02 4.56 -3.00
C HIS A 84 -0.60 4.60 -1.60
N TYR A 85 -0.49 3.56 -0.76
CA TYR A 85 -1.05 3.62 0.59
C TYR A 85 -0.19 4.49 1.51
N LEU A 86 -0.87 5.17 2.44
CA LEU A 86 -0.22 6.00 3.43
C LEU A 86 0.37 5.16 4.55
N PRO A 87 1.59 5.49 5.04
CA PRO A 87 2.12 4.91 6.27
C PRO A 87 1.19 5.20 7.45
N ALA A 88 1.11 4.24 8.40
CA ALA A 88 0.30 4.39 9.62
C ALA A 88 0.63 5.66 10.41
N GLU A 89 1.90 6.05 10.47
CA GLU A 89 2.39 7.26 11.16
C GLU A 89 1.72 8.56 10.65
N ILE A 90 1.22 8.57 9.41
CA ILE A 90 0.50 9.73 8.89
C ILE A 90 -0.85 9.89 9.61
N PHE A 91 -1.54 8.80 9.91
CA PHE A 91 -2.78 8.85 10.68
C PHE A 91 -2.53 9.31 12.11
N ASP A 92 -1.43 8.85 12.73
CA ASP A 92 -1.06 9.30 14.08
C ASP A 92 -0.77 10.80 14.11
N ASN A 93 -0.11 11.34 13.08
CA ASN A 93 0.13 12.78 12.94
C ASN A 93 -1.17 13.58 12.75
N ILE A 94 -2.10 13.07 11.95
CA ILE A 94 -3.41 13.70 11.73
C ILE A 94 -4.22 13.71 13.03
N GLU A 95 -4.30 12.57 13.70
CA GLU A 95 -5.02 12.39 14.97
C GLU A 95 -4.46 13.31 16.05
N TYR A 96 -3.12 13.43 16.14
CA TYR A 96 -2.45 14.33 17.07
C TYR A 96 -2.83 15.80 16.82
N GLU A 97 -2.70 16.29 15.58
CA GLU A 97 -3.05 17.68 15.27
C GLU A 97 -4.54 17.96 15.48
N LEU A 98 -5.41 17.00 15.14
CA LEU A 98 -6.84 17.09 15.37
C LEU A 98 -7.17 17.11 16.87
N THR A 99 -6.43 16.36 17.69
CA THR A 99 -6.56 16.36 19.15
C THR A 99 -6.22 17.72 19.76
N LEU A 100 -5.22 18.43 19.23
CA LEU A 100 -4.87 19.77 19.70
C LEU A 100 -6.01 20.78 19.54
N VAL A 101 -6.86 20.60 18.52
CA VAL A 101 -7.95 21.54 18.21
C VAL A 101 -9.31 21.07 18.73
N MET A 102 -9.59 19.77 18.72
CA MET A 102 -10.88 19.18 19.08
C MET A 102 -10.86 18.36 20.37
N GLY A 103 -9.69 18.07 20.92
CA GLY A 103 -9.54 17.22 22.09
C GLY A 103 -9.76 15.73 21.77
N PRO A 104 -10.10 14.88 22.76
CA PRO A 104 -10.07 13.42 22.62
C PRO A 104 -11.07 12.85 21.60
N VAL A 105 -12.08 13.63 21.18
CA VAL A 105 -13.04 13.25 20.13
C VAL A 105 -12.37 13.07 18.76
N ALA A 106 -11.15 13.59 18.57
CA ALA A 106 -10.39 13.50 17.34
C ALA A 106 -10.23 12.05 16.83
N SER A 107 -9.95 11.11 17.74
CA SER A 107 -9.82 9.68 17.40
C SER A 107 -11.09 9.12 16.74
N ILE A 108 -12.24 9.40 17.35
CA ILE A 108 -13.56 8.97 16.87
C ILE A 108 -13.88 9.63 15.53
N LEU A 109 -13.66 10.94 15.41
CA LEU A 109 -13.91 11.67 14.18
C LEU A 109 -13.05 11.16 13.01
N LEU A 110 -11.79 10.81 13.27
CA LEU A 110 -10.90 10.26 12.24
C LEU A 110 -11.44 8.92 11.73
N GLU A 111 -11.89 8.03 12.62
CA GLU A 111 -12.52 6.76 12.22
C GLU A 111 -13.85 6.97 11.48
N ASP A 112 -14.69 7.91 11.93
CA ASP A 112 -15.96 8.23 11.28
C ASP A 112 -15.73 8.73 9.84
N VAL A 113 -14.75 9.61 9.63
CA VAL A 113 -14.39 10.10 8.29
C VAL A 113 -13.82 8.98 7.42
N LEU A 114 -12.96 8.12 7.96
CA LEU A 114 -12.46 6.95 7.23
C LEU A 114 -13.61 6.03 6.79
N GLN A 115 -14.57 5.79 7.68
CA GLN A 115 -15.75 4.99 7.40
C GLN A 115 -16.66 5.66 6.35
N GLU A 116 -16.87 6.97 6.44
CA GLU A 116 -17.63 7.74 5.44
C GLU A 116 -16.99 7.66 4.05
N MET A 117 -15.66 7.65 4.00
CA MET A 117 -14.90 7.46 2.76
C MET A 117 -14.87 6.01 2.26
N GLY A 118 -15.40 5.05 3.03
CA GLY A 118 -15.34 3.62 2.74
C GLY A 118 -13.91 3.08 2.72
N LYS A 119 -13.01 3.67 3.53
CA LYS A 119 -11.58 3.34 3.58
C LYS A 119 -11.17 2.93 4.99
N THR A 120 -10.00 2.29 5.06
CA THR A 120 -9.36 1.90 6.31
C THR A 120 -7.92 2.41 6.31
N ARG A 121 -7.33 2.62 7.50
CA ARG A 121 -5.95 3.14 7.63
C ARG A 121 -4.93 2.31 6.83
N ASP A 122 -5.11 0.98 6.77
CA ASP A 122 -4.23 0.04 6.07
C ASP A 122 -4.35 0.06 4.54
N LYS A 123 -5.44 0.60 3.99
CA LYS A 123 -5.72 0.64 2.53
C LYS A 123 -6.03 2.04 2.04
N PHE A 124 -5.54 3.05 2.73
CA PHE A 124 -5.83 4.44 2.40
C PHE A 124 -4.78 5.00 1.44
N ASP A 125 -5.21 5.37 0.23
CA ASP A 125 -4.31 5.92 -0.79
C ASP A 125 -3.98 7.41 -0.60
N ARG A 126 -2.77 7.79 -1.01
CA ARG A 126 -2.21 9.15 -1.03
C ARG A 126 -3.11 10.12 -1.81
N ALA A 127 -3.70 9.67 -2.91
CA ALA A 127 -4.56 10.52 -3.73
C ALA A 127 -5.82 10.98 -2.98
N SER A 128 -6.29 10.18 -2.01
CA SER A 128 -7.45 10.51 -1.16
C SER A 128 -7.10 11.37 0.05
N LEU A 129 -5.82 11.62 0.34
CA LEU A 129 -5.37 12.32 1.55
C LEU A 129 -5.91 13.75 1.62
N GLY A 130 -5.83 14.50 0.52
CA GLY A 130 -6.32 15.89 0.49
C GLY A 130 -7.82 15.97 0.85
N ILE A 131 -8.63 15.07 0.28
CA ILE A 131 -10.07 15.01 0.53
C ILE A 131 -10.37 14.73 2.01
N MET A 132 -9.62 13.82 2.64
CA MET A 132 -9.79 13.52 4.06
C MET A 132 -9.47 14.74 4.94
N ILE A 133 -8.40 15.48 4.64
CA ILE A 133 -8.06 16.70 5.39
C ILE A 133 -9.15 17.77 5.25
N ASP A 134 -9.76 17.90 4.07
CA ASP A 134 -10.87 18.82 3.85
C ASP A 134 -12.11 18.41 4.68
N PHE A 135 -12.46 17.12 4.69
CA PHE A 135 -13.55 16.62 5.54
C PHE A 135 -13.28 16.91 7.01
N LEU A 136 -12.12 16.52 7.54
CA LEU A 136 -11.75 16.77 8.94
C LEU A 136 -11.78 18.26 9.29
N THR A 137 -11.33 19.14 8.39
CA THR A 137 -11.38 20.58 8.61
C THR A 137 -12.82 21.07 8.77
N ASN A 138 -13.76 20.58 7.96
CA ASN A 138 -15.16 21.00 7.99
C ASN A 138 -15.87 20.64 9.31
N HIS A 139 -15.36 19.65 10.05
CA HIS A 139 -15.87 19.31 11.38
C HIS A 139 -15.38 20.23 12.51
N ILE A 140 -14.33 21.02 12.29
CA ILE A 140 -13.82 21.98 13.28
C ILE A 140 -14.67 23.26 13.19
N SER A 141 -15.52 23.55 14.18
CA SER A 141 -16.44 24.71 14.08
C SER A 141 -15.78 26.08 14.27
N ASN A 142 -14.61 26.14 14.91
CA ASN A 142 -13.91 27.39 15.18
C ASN A 142 -12.93 27.73 14.04
N PRO A 143 -13.06 28.88 13.35
CA PRO A 143 -12.22 29.21 12.20
C PRO A 143 -10.72 29.34 12.51
N ASP A 144 -10.36 29.86 13.68
CA ASP A 144 -8.95 29.97 14.08
C ASP A 144 -8.33 28.58 14.27
N LYS A 145 -9.10 27.66 14.84
CA LYS A 145 -8.70 26.26 15.01
C LYS A 145 -8.62 25.51 13.67
N GLN A 146 -9.55 25.77 12.74
CA GLN A 146 -9.48 25.24 11.37
C GLN A 146 -8.16 25.65 10.72
N TYR A 147 -7.84 26.94 10.78
CA TYR A 147 -6.61 27.47 10.20
C TYR A 147 -5.36 26.84 10.85
N GLN A 148 -5.34 26.70 12.18
CA GLN A 148 -4.23 26.04 12.88
C GLN A 148 -4.04 24.58 12.44
N PHE A 149 -5.14 23.82 12.39
CA PHE A 149 -5.11 22.42 11.94
C PHE A 149 -4.57 22.31 10.51
N GLN A 150 -5.15 23.04 9.56
CA GLN A 150 -4.74 23.01 8.15
C GLN A 150 -3.26 23.39 7.97
N LYS A 151 -2.83 24.47 8.62
CA LYS A 151 -1.44 24.94 8.55
C LYS A 151 -0.46 23.89 9.07
N ASN A 152 -0.74 23.32 10.24
CA ASN A 152 0.16 22.36 10.87
C ASN A 152 0.18 21.05 10.11
N ILE A 153 -0.97 20.50 9.73
CA ILE A 153 -1.02 19.21 9.07
C ILE A 153 -0.39 19.26 7.68
N LEU A 154 -0.61 20.35 6.93
CA LEU A 154 -0.01 20.54 5.61
C LEU A 154 1.52 20.47 5.66
N SER A 155 2.13 21.01 6.71
CA SER A 155 3.59 20.93 6.89
C SER A 155 4.11 19.51 7.14
N LYS A 156 3.27 18.63 7.70
CA LYS A 156 3.61 17.24 8.03
C LYS A 156 3.34 16.27 6.89
N ILE A 157 2.38 16.58 6.01
CA ILE A 157 1.94 15.67 4.94
C ILE A 157 2.33 16.14 3.53
N LYS A 158 3.03 17.27 3.41
CA LYS A 158 3.37 17.90 2.12
C LYS A 158 4.02 16.93 1.14
N ASP A 159 4.95 16.11 1.61
CA ASP A 159 5.70 15.17 0.78
C ASP A 159 4.82 14.01 0.25
N TYR A 160 3.69 13.74 0.91
CA TYR A 160 2.72 12.73 0.50
C TYR A 160 1.70 13.26 -0.51
N ILE A 161 1.45 14.58 -0.50
CA ILE A 161 0.56 15.25 -1.45
C ILE A 161 1.28 15.62 -2.75
N LEU A 162 2.58 15.98 -2.67
CA LEU A 162 3.34 16.49 -3.81
C LEU A 162 4.19 15.44 -4.53
N ALA A 163 4.44 14.28 -3.93
CA ALA A 163 5.07 13.16 -4.63
C ALA A 163 4.07 12.55 -5.62
N ARG A 164 4.16 12.97 -6.88
CA ARG A 164 3.51 12.34 -8.04
C ARG A 164 4.52 11.50 -8.80
#